data_AF-A0A6C0C3B2-F1
#
_entry.id   AF-A0A6C0C3B2-F1
#
_cell.length_a   1.000
_cell.length_b   1.000
_cell.length_c   1.000
_cell.angle_alpha   90.00
_cell.angle_beta   90.00
_cell.angle_gamma   90.00
#
_symmetry.space_group_name_H-M   'P 1'
#
loop_
_entity.id
_entity.type
_entity.pdbx_description
1 polymer ?
#
loop_
_entity_poly.entity_id
_entity_poly.type
_entity_poly.pdbx_seq_one_letter_code
_entity_poly.pdbx_strand_id
1 'polypeptide(L)'
;MTVTTTLILEVYRVLMGAMLILFVPQNCDGEICSLSGNFYRADNGLTKSAFALNLFTVASFLVLYKIEVTRENKMINYLNVNPELPRDDDAVKDALEHLEISKKEEIWTLDKHYQQAGYFSMGAFSINSALSSYVILTNFLNDKTLTVLLTNLLFMGLKINDVFTVVKTDKNIFLSAYLTRKIQYNDIDPDHCPKEEKDIESATSIENEVSDQTIVEA
;
A
#
# COMPACT_ATOMS: atom_id res chain seq x y z
N MET A 1 -4.76 -16.77 4.91
CA MET A 1 -3.90 -15.76 5.57
C MET A 1 -4.77 -14.59 5.94
N THR A 2 -4.66 -14.08 7.17
CA THR A 2 -5.47 -12.92 7.61
C THR A 2 -4.85 -11.61 7.14
N VAL A 3 -5.62 -10.51 7.18
CA VAL A 3 -5.15 -9.19 6.76
C VAL A 3 -3.84 -8.79 7.48
N THR A 4 -3.79 -9.13 8.77
CA THR A 4 -2.64 -8.90 9.64
C THR A 4 -1.40 -9.71 9.24
N THR A 5 -1.57 -10.97 8.82
CA THR A 5 -0.44 -11.86 8.49
C THR A 5 0.34 -11.35 7.28
N THR A 6 -0.33 -10.90 6.21
CA THR A 6 0.38 -10.38 5.01
C THR A 6 1.11 -9.08 5.34
N LEU A 7 0.49 -8.18 6.12
CA LEU A 7 1.13 -6.92 6.52
C LEU A 7 2.43 -7.17 7.30
N ILE A 8 2.43 -8.12 8.24
CA ILE A 8 3.64 -8.50 8.99
C ILE A 8 4.73 -9.01 8.04
N LEU A 9 4.38 -9.85 7.07
CA LEU A 9 5.34 -10.37 6.10
C LEU A 9 5.89 -9.29 5.16
N GLU A 10 5.07 -8.30 4.79
CA GLU A 10 5.52 -7.15 4.00
C GLU A 10 6.44 -6.23 4.79
N VAL A 11 6.12 -5.94 6.05
CA VAL A 11 6.99 -5.17 6.95
C VAL A 11 8.33 -5.88 7.14
N TYR A 12 8.31 -7.20 7.36
CA TYR A 12 9.52 -8.00 7.43
C TYR A 12 10.35 -7.91 6.14
N ARG A 13 9.71 -8.03 4.97
CA ARG A 13 10.37 -7.92 3.67
C ARG A 13 11.06 -6.56 3.51
N VAL A 14 10.40 -5.46 3.85
CA VAL A 14 10.99 -4.11 3.80
C VAL A 14 12.14 -3.96 4.77
N LEU A 15 11.99 -4.45 6.00
CA LEU A 15 13.03 -4.36 7.02
C LEU A 15 14.31 -5.08 6.55
N MET A 16 14.18 -6.29 6.02
CA MET A 16 15.32 -7.05 5.49
C MET A 16 15.88 -6.44 4.20
N GLY A 17 15.02 -5.96 3.30
CA GLY A 17 15.39 -5.44 1.99
C GLY A 17 15.97 -4.02 2.00
N ALA A 18 15.61 -3.19 2.99
CA ALA A 18 16.09 -1.81 3.10
C ALA A 18 17.31 -1.67 4.02
N MET A 19 17.46 -2.53 5.05
CA MET A 19 18.60 -2.53 5.97
C MET A 19 19.79 -3.33 5.43
N LEU A 20 20.20 -3.03 4.19
CA LEU A 20 21.24 -3.75 3.45
C LEU A 20 22.58 -3.74 4.19
N ILE A 21 22.98 -2.63 4.81
CA ILE A 21 24.24 -2.53 5.55
C ILE A 21 24.29 -3.49 6.74
N LEU A 22 23.14 -3.73 7.37
CA LEU A 22 23.03 -4.55 8.57
C LEU A 22 22.96 -6.04 8.25
N PHE A 23 22.16 -6.42 7.24
CA PHE A 23 21.87 -7.82 6.94
C PHE A 23 22.77 -8.46 5.88
N VAL A 24 23.46 -7.66 5.07
CA VAL A 24 24.41 -8.20 4.08
C VAL A 24 25.78 -8.39 4.75
N PRO A 25 26.37 -9.59 4.69
CA PRO A 25 27.68 -9.83 5.28
C PRO A 25 28.75 -9.06 4.52
N GLN A 26 29.65 -8.40 5.25
CA GLN A 26 30.75 -7.59 4.70
C GLN A 26 32.08 -8.07 5.27
N ASN A 27 33.17 -7.67 4.61
CA ASN A 27 34.53 -8.04 4.99
C ASN A 27 35.08 -7.14 6.10
N CYS A 28 35.54 -7.75 7.19
CA CYS A 28 36.37 -7.14 8.23
C CYS A 28 37.62 -8.00 8.38
N ASP A 29 38.71 -7.62 7.69
CA ASP A 29 40.02 -8.28 7.76
C ASP A 29 40.01 -9.80 7.47
N GLY A 30 39.18 -10.23 6.52
CA GLY A 30 39.06 -11.63 6.08
C GLY A 30 37.96 -12.43 6.78
N GLU A 31 37.32 -11.85 7.81
CA GLU A 31 36.18 -12.45 8.51
C GLU A 31 34.88 -11.67 8.26
N ILE A 32 33.75 -12.31 8.60
CA ILE A 32 32.44 -11.67 8.55
C ILE A 32 32.38 -10.62 9.66
N CYS A 33 32.10 -9.37 9.32
CA CYS A 33 31.89 -8.32 10.30
C CYS A 33 30.75 -8.66 11.28
N SER A 34 30.96 -8.37 12.56
CA SER A 34 29.85 -8.28 13.51
C SER A 34 28.96 -7.06 13.19
N LEU A 35 27.73 -7.05 13.71
CA LEU A 35 26.80 -5.92 13.54
C LEU A 35 27.41 -4.58 13.98
N SER A 36 28.14 -4.56 15.10
CA SER A 36 28.87 -3.39 15.58
C SER A 36 30.09 -3.09 14.71
N GLY A 37 30.80 -4.11 14.23
CA GLY A 37 31.93 -3.97 13.31
C GLY A 37 31.55 -3.26 12.00
N ASN A 38 30.37 -3.57 11.46
CA ASN A 38 29.82 -2.84 10.31
C ASN A 38 29.57 -1.35 10.64
N PHE A 39 29.06 -1.03 11.82
CA PHE A 39 28.71 0.35 12.18
C PHE A 39 29.93 1.24 12.51
N TYR A 40 30.95 0.69 13.16
CA TYR A 40 32.14 1.43 13.63
C TYR A 40 33.32 1.42 12.65
N ARG A 41 33.05 1.29 11.34
CA ARG A 41 34.10 1.34 10.32
C ARG A 41 34.68 2.75 10.15
N ALA A 42 35.99 2.82 9.92
CA ALA A 42 36.71 4.05 9.60
C ALA A 42 36.69 4.31 8.08
N ASP A 43 35.56 4.78 7.56
CA ASP A 43 35.32 4.97 6.11
C ASP A 43 34.81 6.38 5.76
N ASN A 44 35.33 7.40 6.45
CA ASN A 44 34.90 8.79 6.31
C ASN A 44 33.39 9.02 6.55
N GLY A 45 32.70 8.07 7.19
CA GLY A 45 31.28 8.17 7.52
C GLY A 45 30.33 7.66 6.44
N LEU A 46 30.82 7.03 5.37
CA LEU A 46 29.97 6.47 4.30
C LEU A 46 29.04 5.38 4.82
N THR A 47 29.53 4.43 5.62
CA THR A 47 28.72 3.35 6.17
C THR A 47 27.67 3.88 7.14
N LYS A 48 28.01 4.89 7.95
CA LYS A 48 27.05 5.56 8.85
C LYS A 48 25.95 6.29 8.08
N SER A 49 26.31 6.94 6.97
CA SER A 49 25.36 7.63 6.10
C SER A 49 24.44 6.63 5.38
N ALA A 50 24.99 5.54 4.87
CA ALA A 50 24.22 4.45 4.27
C ALA A 50 23.26 3.81 5.28
N PHE A 51 23.71 3.58 6.52
CA PHE A 51 22.85 3.07 7.59
C PHE A 51 21.72 4.04 7.96
N ALA A 52 22.01 5.35 8.05
CA ALA A 52 20.97 6.35 8.28
C ALA A 52 19.93 6.34 7.16
N LEU A 53 20.36 6.19 5.91
CA LEU A 53 19.48 6.09 4.75
C LEU A 53 18.68 4.78 4.72
N ASN A 54 19.26 3.67 5.19
CA ASN A 54 18.54 2.40 5.39
C ASN A 54 17.36 2.62 6.35
N LEU A 55 17.61 3.23 7.52
CA LEU A 55 16.58 3.50 8.51
C LEU A 55 15.51 4.47 7.99
N PHE A 56 15.93 5.51 7.27
CA PHE A 56 15.02 6.45 6.62
C PHE A 56 14.11 5.75 5.60
N THR A 57 14.66 4.84 4.80
CA THR A 57 13.89 4.05 3.83
C THR A 57 12.88 3.14 4.53
N VAL A 58 13.26 2.48 5.62
CA VAL A 58 12.30 1.71 6.41
C VAL A 58 11.16 2.61 6.91
N ALA A 59 11.49 3.78 7.45
CA ALA A 59 10.49 4.73 7.93
C ALA A 59 9.54 5.21 6.81
N SER A 60 10.05 5.48 5.60
CA SER A 60 9.22 5.89 4.46
C SER A 60 8.21 4.82 4.07
N PHE A 61 8.64 3.54 4.05
CA PHE A 61 7.75 2.42 3.76
C PHE A 61 6.74 2.17 4.88
N LEU A 62 7.09 2.38 6.15
CA LEU A 62 6.11 2.31 7.25
C LEU A 62 5.00 3.37 7.10
N VAL A 63 5.35 4.58 6.66
CA VAL A 63 4.37 5.62 6.33
C VAL A 63 3.50 5.19 5.14
N LEU A 64 4.11 4.66 4.07
CA LEU A 64 3.37 4.10 2.94
C LEU A 64 2.36 3.04 3.39
N TYR A 65 2.76 2.09 4.23
CA TYR A 65 1.87 1.05 4.75
C TYR A 65 0.72 1.59 5.58
N LYS A 66 0.96 2.63 6.40
CA LYS A 66 -0.11 3.28 7.16
C LYS A 66 -1.15 3.91 6.23
N ILE A 67 -0.70 4.58 5.17
CA ILE A 67 -1.59 5.17 4.16
C ILE A 67 -2.32 4.05 3.40
N GLU A 68 -1.62 2.99 3.00
CA GLU A 68 -2.16 1.84 2.29
C GLU A 68 -3.31 1.19 3.08
N VAL A 69 -3.11 0.92 4.37
CA VAL A 69 -4.16 0.33 5.24
C VAL A 69 -5.35 1.27 5.42
N THR A 70 -5.11 2.57 5.56
CA THR A 70 -6.19 3.57 5.70
C THR A 70 -7.02 3.67 4.42
N ARG A 71 -6.35 3.70 3.27
CA ARG A 71 -6.94 3.70 1.93
C ARG A 71 -7.80 2.45 1.73
N GLU A 72 -7.24 1.27 2.00
CA GLU A 72 -7.94 0.00 1.79
C GLU A 72 -9.19 -0.12 2.67
N ASN A 73 -9.08 0.21 3.97
CA ASN A 73 -10.24 0.17 4.88
C ASN A 73 -11.35 1.13 4.41
N LYS A 74 -11.01 2.31 3.91
CA LYS A 74 -11.99 3.27 3.38
C LYS A 74 -12.63 2.79 2.08
N MET A 75 -11.85 2.20 1.18
CA MET A 75 -12.38 1.62 -0.06
C MET A 75 -13.35 0.46 0.23
N ILE A 76 -13.00 -0.45 1.15
CA ILE A 76 -13.88 -1.55 1.54
C ILE A 76 -15.20 -1.05 2.16
N ASN A 77 -15.16 0.05 2.92
CA ASN A 77 -16.38 0.58 3.55
C ASN A 77 -17.31 1.28 2.57
N TYR A 78 -16.79 1.85 1.48
CA TYR A 78 -17.58 2.71 0.58
C TYR A 78 -17.87 2.07 -0.78
N LEU A 79 -17.07 1.08 -1.19
CA LEU A 79 -17.09 0.51 -2.52
C LEU A 79 -17.23 -1.01 -2.46
N ASN A 80 -17.82 -1.56 -3.51
CA ASN A 80 -17.97 -3.00 -3.71
C ASN A 80 -17.32 -3.44 -5.04
N VAL A 81 -17.14 -4.75 -5.16
CA VAL A 81 -16.63 -5.40 -6.37
C VAL A 81 -17.78 -6.11 -7.06
N ASN A 82 -18.18 -5.59 -8.22
CA ASN A 82 -19.27 -6.15 -9.01
C ASN A 82 -18.74 -6.73 -10.34
N PRO A 83 -18.74 -8.06 -10.53
CA PRO A 83 -18.27 -8.69 -11.76
C PRO A 83 -19.10 -8.36 -13.01
N GLU A 84 -20.34 -7.91 -12.84
CA GLU A 84 -21.29 -7.64 -13.93
C GLU A 84 -21.13 -6.22 -14.49
N LEU A 85 -20.50 -5.32 -13.72
CA LEU A 85 -20.27 -3.95 -14.13
C LEU A 85 -18.92 -3.78 -14.86
N PRO A 86 -18.86 -2.83 -15.81
CA PRO A 86 -17.60 -2.43 -16.45
C PRO A 86 -16.56 -1.93 -15.43
N ARG A 87 -15.30 -1.89 -15.88
CA ARG A 87 -14.12 -1.54 -15.05
C ARG A 87 -13.28 -0.40 -15.65
N ASP A 88 -13.77 0.23 -16.71
CA ASP A 88 -13.13 1.39 -17.31
C ASP A 88 -13.27 2.65 -16.42
N ASP A 89 -12.36 3.61 -16.62
CA ASP A 89 -12.29 4.82 -15.81
C ASP A 89 -13.59 5.63 -15.85
N ASP A 90 -14.23 5.71 -17.02
CA ASP A 90 -15.49 6.43 -17.23
C ASP A 90 -16.65 5.74 -16.51
N ALA A 91 -16.81 4.42 -16.66
CA ALA A 91 -17.86 3.66 -15.97
C ALA A 91 -17.75 3.75 -14.44
N VAL A 92 -16.53 3.63 -13.89
CA VAL A 92 -16.34 3.73 -12.42
C VAL A 92 -16.58 5.16 -11.95
N LYS A 93 -16.21 6.17 -12.74
CA LYS A 93 -16.51 7.57 -12.45
C LYS A 93 -18.02 7.81 -12.37
N ASP A 94 -18.79 7.26 -13.31
CA ASP A 94 -20.25 7.36 -13.36
C ASP A 94 -20.89 6.64 -12.16
N ALA A 95 -20.39 5.46 -11.80
CA ALA A 95 -20.81 4.79 -10.57
C ALA A 95 -20.60 5.71 -9.35
N LEU A 96 -19.42 6.30 -9.20
CA LEU A 96 -19.07 7.23 -8.12
C LEU A 96 -19.85 8.56 -8.12
N GLU A 97 -20.63 8.90 -9.15
CA GLU A 97 -21.53 10.06 -9.08
C GLU A 97 -22.71 9.83 -8.14
N HIS A 98 -23.07 8.57 -7.89
CA HIS A 98 -24.13 8.20 -6.94
C HIS A 98 -23.62 8.22 -5.49
N LEU A 99 -22.31 8.33 -5.25
CA LEU A 99 -21.75 8.43 -3.91
C LEU A 99 -21.81 9.89 -3.42
N GLU A 100 -22.03 10.07 -2.12
CA GLU A 100 -21.94 11.39 -1.48
C GLU A 100 -20.61 12.09 -1.81
N ILE A 101 -20.68 13.38 -2.18
CA ILE A 101 -19.52 14.18 -2.63
C ILE A 101 -18.37 14.14 -1.61
N SER A 102 -18.70 14.19 -0.30
CA SER A 102 -17.73 14.15 0.80
C SER A 102 -16.89 12.86 0.79
N LYS A 103 -17.53 11.70 0.57
CA LYS A 103 -16.89 10.37 0.52
C LYS A 103 -16.05 10.20 -0.75
N LYS A 104 -16.54 10.71 -1.88
CA LYS A 104 -15.83 10.71 -3.17
C LYS A 104 -14.50 11.48 -3.08
N GLU A 105 -14.54 12.68 -2.50
CA GLU A 105 -13.33 13.48 -2.27
C GLU A 105 -12.35 12.80 -1.30
N GLU A 106 -12.86 12.13 -0.26
CA GLU A 106 -12.03 11.35 0.66
C GLU A 106 -11.27 10.22 -0.06
N ILE A 107 -11.94 9.47 -0.94
CA ILE A 107 -11.30 8.38 -1.71
C ILE A 107 -10.19 8.94 -2.62
N TRP A 108 -10.47 10.02 -3.37
CA TRP A 108 -9.49 10.62 -4.28
C TRP A 108 -8.29 11.23 -3.54
N THR A 109 -8.52 11.85 -2.37
CA THR A 109 -7.42 12.43 -1.57
C THR A 109 -6.53 11.34 -0.98
N LEU A 110 -7.11 10.26 -0.47
CA LEU A 110 -6.35 9.09 0.02
C LEU A 110 -5.55 8.42 -1.08
N ASP A 111 -6.12 8.27 -2.28
CA ASP A 111 -5.40 7.69 -3.42
C ASP A 111 -4.22 8.58 -3.86
N LYS A 112 -4.43 9.90 -3.92
CA LYS A 112 -3.35 10.86 -4.22
C LYS A 112 -2.23 10.83 -3.17
N HIS A 113 -2.56 10.72 -1.89
CA HIS A 113 -1.56 10.57 -0.83
C HIS A 113 -0.78 9.27 -0.96
N TYR A 114 -1.44 8.17 -1.31
CA TYR A 114 -0.77 6.90 -1.60
C TYR A 114 0.18 7.01 -2.79
N GLN A 115 -0.24 7.66 -3.89
CA GLN A 115 0.63 7.90 -5.05
C GLN A 115 1.89 8.68 -4.68
N GLN A 116 1.74 9.79 -3.95
CA GLN A 116 2.86 10.62 -3.51
C GLN A 116 3.82 9.84 -2.59
N ALA A 117 3.28 9.13 -1.59
CA ALA A 117 4.07 8.32 -0.67
C ALA A 117 4.76 7.15 -1.39
N GLY A 118 4.12 6.57 -2.41
CA GLY A 118 4.66 5.51 -3.26
C GLY A 118 5.88 5.98 -4.04
N TYR A 119 5.75 7.06 -4.82
CA TYR A 119 6.88 7.63 -5.57
C TYR A 119 8.03 8.07 -4.66
N PHE A 120 7.71 8.66 -3.51
CA PHE A 120 8.71 9.03 -2.52
C PHE A 120 9.48 7.82 -1.98
N SER A 121 8.77 6.75 -1.59
CA SER A 121 9.40 5.53 -1.07
C SER A 121 10.24 4.80 -2.12
N MET A 122 9.81 4.81 -3.38
CA MET A 122 10.60 4.29 -4.50
C MET A 122 11.91 5.06 -4.70
N GLY A 123 11.84 6.40 -4.66
CA GLY A 123 13.01 7.26 -4.75
C GLY A 123 13.98 7.02 -3.59
N ALA A 124 13.46 6.99 -2.36
CA ALA A 124 14.23 6.70 -1.15
C ALA A 124 14.96 5.36 -1.26
N PHE A 125 14.25 4.29 -1.64
CA PHE A 125 14.86 2.97 -1.81
C PHE A 125 15.90 2.91 -2.93
N SER A 126 15.70 3.64 -4.03
CA SER A 126 16.66 3.66 -5.14
C SER A 126 18.00 4.26 -4.71
N ILE A 127 17.96 5.40 -4.00
CA ILE A 127 19.16 6.04 -3.44
C ILE A 127 19.79 5.14 -2.38
N ASN A 128 18.96 4.55 -1.52
CA ASN A 128 19.39 3.62 -0.47
C ASN A 128 20.14 2.42 -1.03
N SER A 129 19.58 1.82 -2.08
CA SER A 129 20.14 0.65 -2.76
C SER A 129 21.47 0.98 -3.42
N ALA A 130 21.57 2.12 -4.11
CA ALA A 130 22.80 2.54 -4.77
C ALA A 130 23.93 2.79 -3.76
N LEU A 131 23.67 3.59 -2.73
CA LEU A 131 24.66 3.91 -1.71
C LEU A 131 25.07 2.68 -0.91
N SER A 132 24.11 1.85 -0.48
CA SER A 132 24.41 0.62 0.27
C SER A 132 25.17 -0.39 -0.58
N SER A 133 24.79 -0.57 -1.84
CA SER A 133 25.50 -1.48 -2.76
C SER A 133 26.93 -1.01 -2.98
N TYR A 134 27.17 0.30 -3.13
CA TYR A 134 28.52 0.83 -3.24
C TYR A 134 29.37 0.51 -2.01
N VAL A 135 28.84 0.73 -0.79
CA VAL A 135 29.54 0.41 0.46
C VAL A 135 29.81 -1.10 0.60
N ILE A 136 28.84 -1.94 0.22
CA ILE A 136 28.97 -3.40 0.32
C ILE A 136 29.98 -3.94 -0.70
N LEU A 137 29.94 -3.47 -1.95
CA LEU A 137 30.83 -3.93 -3.02
C LEU A 137 32.28 -3.48 -2.83
N THR A 138 32.49 -2.33 -2.17
CA THR A 138 33.84 -1.90 -1.77
C THR A 138 34.40 -2.74 -0.61
N ASN A 139 33.53 -3.33 0.21
CA ASN A 139 33.89 -4.20 1.34
C ASN A 139 33.46 -5.66 1.08
N PHE A 140 33.66 -6.12 -0.15
CA PHE A 140 33.26 -7.45 -0.59
C PHE A 140 34.02 -8.55 0.16
N LEU A 141 33.31 -9.57 0.65
CA LEU A 141 33.88 -10.72 1.34
C LEU A 141 33.93 -11.96 0.44
N ASN A 142 32.77 -12.43 0.00
CA ASN A 142 32.63 -13.65 -0.79
C ASN A 142 31.29 -13.69 -1.54
N ASP A 143 31.04 -14.77 -2.29
CA ASP A 143 29.81 -14.96 -3.07
C ASP A 143 28.53 -14.86 -2.25
N LYS A 144 28.58 -15.17 -0.94
CA LYS A 144 27.41 -15.04 -0.06
C LYS A 144 26.98 -13.57 0.08
N THR A 145 27.92 -12.63 0.13
CA THR A 145 27.65 -11.19 0.11
C THR A 145 26.82 -10.81 -1.11
N LEU A 146 27.24 -11.28 -2.29
CA LEU A 146 26.56 -10.97 -3.54
C LEU A 146 25.16 -11.58 -3.60
N THR A 147 25.03 -12.87 -3.25
CA THR A 147 23.73 -13.55 -3.24
C THR A 147 22.74 -12.85 -2.30
N VAL A 148 23.16 -12.54 -1.08
CA VAL A 148 22.28 -11.87 -0.09
C VAL A 148 21.90 -10.46 -0.55
N LEU A 149 22.85 -9.70 -1.12
CA LEU A 149 22.55 -8.38 -1.68
C LEU A 149 21.52 -8.47 -2.81
N LEU A 150 21.75 -9.33 -3.80
CA LEU A 150 20.88 -9.46 -4.97
C LEU A 150 19.48 -9.97 -4.58
N THR A 151 19.39 -10.95 -3.68
CA THR A 151 18.10 -11.46 -3.21
C THR A 151 17.30 -10.40 -2.45
N ASN A 152 17.94 -9.61 -1.58
CA ASN A 152 17.27 -8.52 -0.87
C ASN A 152 16.78 -7.42 -1.82
N LEU A 153 17.61 -7.03 -2.79
CA LEU A 153 17.23 -6.07 -3.83
C LEU A 153 16.08 -6.59 -4.70
N LEU A 154 16.09 -7.88 -5.05
CA LEU A 154 15.03 -8.51 -5.83
C LEU A 154 13.70 -8.51 -5.07
N PHE A 155 13.68 -8.96 -3.82
CA PHE A 155 12.45 -8.99 -3.02
C PHE A 155 11.85 -7.61 -2.81
N MET A 156 12.69 -6.61 -2.57
CA MET A 156 12.22 -5.24 -2.43
C MET A 156 11.79 -4.64 -3.79
N GLY A 157 12.47 -5.01 -4.88
CA GLY A 157 12.09 -4.69 -6.24
C GLY A 157 10.71 -5.21 -6.61
N LEU A 158 10.34 -6.42 -6.17
CA LEU A 158 8.98 -6.96 -6.35
C LEU A 158 7.94 -6.11 -5.62
N LYS A 159 8.17 -5.71 -4.36
CA LYS A 159 7.23 -4.81 -3.65
C LYS A 159 7.11 -3.47 -4.36
N ILE A 160 8.22 -2.90 -4.84
CA ILE A 160 8.20 -1.66 -5.60
C ILE A 160 7.41 -1.82 -6.91
N ASN A 161 7.54 -2.95 -7.59
CA ASN A 161 6.73 -3.24 -8.77
C ASN A 161 5.25 -3.25 -8.42
N ASP A 162 4.85 -3.90 -7.32
CA ASP A 162 3.47 -3.90 -6.85
C ASP A 162 2.96 -2.47 -6.57
N VAL A 163 3.75 -1.64 -5.89
CA VAL A 163 3.38 -0.23 -5.65
C VAL A 163 3.30 0.53 -6.98
N PHE A 164 4.23 0.30 -7.91
CA PHE A 164 4.27 0.97 -9.21
C PHE A 164 3.03 0.68 -10.06
N THR A 165 2.55 -0.57 -10.03
CA THR A 165 1.31 -0.93 -10.74
C THR A 165 0.08 -0.20 -10.22
N VAL A 166 0.06 0.16 -8.93
CA VAL A 166 -1.07 0.87 -8.31
C VAL A 166 -0.92 2.39 -8.46
N VAL A 167 0.27 2.97 -8.36
CA VAL A 167 0.43 4.43 -8.48
C VAL A 167 0.34 4.95 -9.93
N LYS A 168 0.41 4.05 -10.91
CA LYS A 168 0.31 4.35 -12.34
C LYS A 168 -1.12 4.16 -12.90
N THR A 169 -2.10 3.88 -12.04
CA THR A 169 -3.49 3.75 -12.48
C THR A 169 -4.13 5.12 -12.74
N ASP A 170 -5.16 5.12 -13.58
CA ASP A 170 -5.98 6.30 -13.80
C ASP A 170 -6.80 6.67 -12.56
N LYS A 171 -7.34 7.88 -12.54
CA LYS A 171 -7.92 8.51 -11.34
C LYS A 171 -9.04 7.70 -10.70
N ASN A 172 -9.85 6.99 -11.49
CA ASN A 172 -11.01 6.23 -11.00
C ASN A 172 -10.76 4.71 -11.00
N ILE A 173 -9.52 4.27 -11.24
CA ILE A 173 -9.15 2.86 -11.16
C ILE A 173 -8.61 2.57 -9.76
N PHE A 174 -9.48 2.07 -8.88
CA PHE A 174 -9.13 1.73 -7.51
C PHE A 174 -8.79 0.25 -7.39
N LEU A 175 -7.50 -0.08 -7.53
CA LEU A 175 -7.01 -1.43 -7.24
C LEU A 175 -6.83 -1.61 -5.73
N SER A 176 -7.24 -2.77 -5.22
CA SER A 176 -6.85 -3.25 -3.90
C SER A 176 -5.33 -3.33 -3.84
N ALA A 177 -4.75 -2.64 -2.85
CA ALA A 177 -3.32 -2.69 -2.61
C ALA A 177 -2.94 -3.95 -1.83
N TYR A 178 -3.91 -4.53 -1.13
CA TYR A 178 -3.73 -5.58 -0.14
C TYR A 178 -3.69 -7.01 -0.72
N LEU A 179 -4.43 -7.26 -1.79
CA LEU A 179 -4.53 -8.59 -2.38
C LEU A 179 -3.42 -8.83 -3.43
N THR A 180 -2.78 -10.00 -3.36
CA THR A 180 -1.82 -10.48 -4.37
C THR A 180 -2.45 -10.61 -5.77
N ARG A 181 -3.77 -10.83 -5.83
CA ARG A 181 -4.56 -10.54 -7.04
C ARG A 181 -5.18 -9.16 -6.88
N LYS A 182 -4.81 -8.24 -7.75
CA LYS A 182 -5.42 -6.91 -7.81
C LYS A 182 -6.90 -7.07 -8.18
N ILE A 183 -7.77 -6.86 -7.20
CA ILE A 183 -9.21 -6.71 -7.41
C ILE A 183 -9.49 -5.22 -7.54
N GLN A 184 -10.31 -4.83 -8.50
CA GLN A 184 -10.70 -3.44 -8.70
C GLN A 184 -12.06 -3.20 -8.06
N TYR A 185 -12.16 -2.14 -7.25
CA TYR A 185 -13.44 -1.62 -6.76
C TYR A 185 -14.11 -0.85 -7.91
N ASN A 186 -15.28 -1.31 -8.35
CA ASN A 186 -15.97 -0.77 -9.52
C ASN A 186 -17.45 -0.44 -9.27
N ASP A 187 -17.94 -0.66 -8.06
CA ASP A 187 -19.32 -0.36 -7.65
C ASP A 187 -19.33 0.35 -6.30
N ILE A 188 -20.44 1.00 -5.95
CA ILE A 188 -20.66 1.57 -4.62
C ILE A 188 -21.18 0.47 -3.69
N ASP A 189 -20.79 0.53 -2.42
CA ASP A 189 -21.42 -0.33 -1.41
C ASP A 189 -22.92 0.02 -1.28
N PRO A 190 -23.84 -0.94 -1.46
CA PRO A 190 -25.29 -0.71 -1.39
C PRO A 190 -25.75 0.04 -0.13
N ASP A 191 -25.04 -0.14 1.00
CA ASP A 191 -25.36 0.52 2.27
C ASP A 191 -25.05 2.04 2.24
N HIS A 192 -24.24 2.47 1.27
CA HIS A 192 -23.77 3.85 1.11
C HIS A 192 -24.38 4.55 -0.10
N CYS A 193 -25.24 3.87 -0.88
CA CYS A 193 -26.07 4.52 -1.88
C CYS A 193 -27.06 5.48 -1.18
N PRO A 194 -27.23 6.72 -1.67
CA PRO A 194 -28.37 7.53 -1.30
C PRO A 194 -29.61 6.73 -1.66
N LYS A 195 -30.46 6.42 -0.66
CA LYS A 195 -31.78 5.87 -0.91
C LYS A 195 -32.47 6.82 -1.89
N GLU A 196 -32.86 6.33 -3.07
CA GLU A 196 -33.67 7.13 -3.97
C GLU A 196 -34.92 7.59 -3.19
N GLU A 197 -35.39 8.83 -3.40
CA GLU A 197 -36.66 9.32 -2.82
C GLU A 197 -37.84 8.35 -3.06
N LYS A 198 -37.75 7.49 -4.07
CA LYS A 198 -38.72 6.43 -4.37
C LYS A 198 -38.84 5.36 -3.29
N ASP A 199 -37.78 5.09 -2.52
CA ASP A 199 -37.83 4.13 -1.42
C ASP A 199 -38.54 4.72 -0.19
N ILE A 200 -38.52 6.04 -0.06
CA ILE A 200 -39.27 6.75 0.98
C ILE A 200 -40.75 6.81 0.58
N GLU A 201 -41.07 7.08 -0.69
CA GLU A 201 -42.45 7.15 -1.16
C GLU A 201 -43.15 5.78 -1.10
N SER A 202 -42.43 4.69 -1.41
CA SER A 202 -42.93 3.31 -1.28
C SER A 202 -43.05 2.85 0.17
N ALA A 203 -42.12 3.20 1.06
CA ALA A 203 -42.26 2.92 2.50
C ALA A 203 -43.42 3.71 3.14
N THR A 204 -43.60 4.97 2.75
CA THR A 204 -44.68 5.84 3.27
C THR A 204 -46.05 5.42 2.76
N SER A 205 -46.16 4.90 1.53
CA SER A 205 -47.41 4.35 1.01
C SER A 205 -47.80 3.03 1.65
N ILE A 206 -46.82 2.16 1.97
CA ILE A 206 -47.05 0.91 2.72
C ILE A 206 -47.48 1.22 4.18
N GLU A 207 -46.87 2.19 4.85
CA GLU A 207 -47.29 2.61 6.21
C GLU A 207 -48.70 3.20 6.24
N ASN A 208 -49.07 3.99 5.22
CA ASN A 208 -50.41 4.58 5.13
C ASN A 208 -51.49 3.52 4.85
N GLU A 209 -51.24 2.53 3.98
CA GLU A 209 -52.17 1.42 3.74
C GLU A 209 -52.39 0.53 4.97
N VAL A 210 -51.34 0.30 5.77
CA VAL A 210 -51.44 -0.50 7.01
C VAL A 210 -52.22 0.24 8.11
N SER A 211 -52.11 1.58 8.17
CA SER A 211 -52.87 2.39 9.14
C SER A 211 -54.37 2.49 8.81
N ASP A 212 -54.73 2.49 7.53
CA ASP A 212 -56.14 2.62 7.11
C ASP A 212 -56.90 1.29 7.27
N GLN A 213 -56.22 0.15 7.12
CA GLN A 213 -56.80 -1.17 7.39
C GLN A 213 -57.04 -1.44 8.88
N THR A 214 -56.29 -0.81 9.79
CA THR A 214 -56.48 -1.01 11.24
C THR A 214 -57.64 -0.21 11.83
N ILE A 215 -58.16 0.80 11.12
CA ILE A 215 -59.30 1.61 11.59
C ILE A 215 -60.66 0.99 11.20
N VAL A 216 -60.69 0.11 10.19
CA VAL A 216 -61.93 -0.49 9.68
C VAL A 216 -62.33 -1.79 10.44
N GLU A 217 -61.44 -2.37 11.24
CA GLU A 217 -61.70 -3.61 12.02
C GLU A 217 -61.96 -3.39 13.53
N ALA A 218 -62.27 -2.17 13.99
CA ALA A 218 -62.60 -1.88 15.40
C ALA A 218 -64.08 -1.57 15.64
#